data_AF-A0A3D2W8U4-F1
#
_entry.id   AF-A0A3D2W8U4-F1
#
_cell.length_a   1.000
_cell.length_b   1.000
_cell.length_c   1.000
_cell.angle_alpha   90.00
_cell.angle_beta   90.00
_cell.angle_gamma   90.00
#
_symmetry.space_group_name_H-M   'P 1'
#
loop_
_entity.id
_entity.type
_entity.pdbx_description
1 polymer ?
#
loop_
_entity_poly.entity_id
_entity_poly.type
_entity_poly.pdbx_seq_one_letter_code
_entity_poly.pdbx_strand_id
1 'polypeptide(L)'
;DADGYYVESLSADTVFAVEKAKAEEPAEKTYTLTLAGNAAAEATVYNEAYDLVKNGDTLEEGDHSFYVYNENYVDGLENAEVTLTVGGKQIGEVKTIGFQGAEFENIAVTGNVVITIALPEESEGN
;
A
#
# COMPACT_ATOMS: atom_id res chain seq x y z
N ASP A 1 21.60 -35.25 -70.18
CA ASP A 1 20.91 -34.73 -68.98
C ASP A 1 21.62 -35.31 -67.75
N ALA A 2 22.61 -34.65 -67.16
CA ALA A 2 22.59 -33.34 -66.45
C ALA A 2 21.67 -33.44 -65.21
N ASP A 3 22.02 -33.11 -63.97
CA ASP A 3 23.24 -32.63 -63.31
C ASP A 3 23.09 -33.00 -61.82
N GLY A 4 24.21 -33.14 -61.12
CA GLY A 4 24.24 -33.50 -59.70
C GLY A 4 23.60 -32.45 -58.80
N TYR A 5 22.99 -32.91 -57.71
CA TYR A 5 22.79 -32.07 -56.53
C TYR A 5 23.86 -32.40 -55.50
N TYR A 6 24.68 -31.38 -55.28
CA TYR A 6 25.72 -31.30 -54.27
C TYR A 6 25.10 -31.48 -52.89
N VAL A 7 25.73 -32.30 -52.06
CA VAL A 7 25.55 -32.21 -50.62
C VAL A 7 26.28 -30.92 -50.21
N GLU A 8 25.57 -29.80 -50.10
CA GLU A 8 26.14 -28.63 -49.45
C GLU A 8 26.41 -29.01 -48.00
N SER A 9 27.70 -29.16 -47.69
CA SER A 9 28.18 -29.15 -46.32
C SER A 9 27.64 -27.89 -45.66
N LEU A 10 26.79 -28.04 -44.66
CA LEU A 10 26.39 -26.96 -43.76
C LEU A 10 27.66 -26.47 -43.03
N SER A 11 28.37 -25.53 -43.64
CA SER A 11 29.42 -24.75 -43.01
C SER A 11 28.76 -23.53 -42.37
N ALA A 12 28.42 -23.64 -41.09
CA ALA A 12 28.50 -22.56 -40.13
C ALA A 12 27.96 -23.10 -38.81
N ASP A 13 28.81 -23.03 -37.79
CA ASP A 13 28.41 -22.90 -36.38
C ASP A 13 27.35 -21.80 -36.24
N THR A 14 26.09 -22.14 -36.54
CA THR A 14 24.96 -21.28 -36.22
C THR A 14 24.59 -21.65 -34.81
N VAL A 15 25.34 -21.07 -33.87
CA VAL A 15 24.89 -21.01 -32.47
C VAL A 15 23.59 -20.22 -32.50
N PHE A 16 22.46 -20.90 -32.37
CA PHE A 16 21.20 -20.27 -32.01
C PHE A 16 21.41 -19.69 -30.60
N ALA A 17 21.95 -18.48 -30.53
CA ALA A 17 21.87 -17.67 -29.33
C ALA A 17 20.40 -17.33 -29.15
N VAL A 18 19.67 -18.20 -28.44
CA VAL A 18 18.43 -17.80 -27.80
C VAL A 18 18.86 -16.79 -26.76
N GLU A 19 18.91 -15.51 -27.13
CA GLU A 19 18.89 -14.43 -26.16
C GLU A 19 17.63 -14.66 -25.34
N LYS A 20 17.81 -15.23 -24.14
CA LYS A 20 16.76 -15.38 -23.18
C LYS A 20 16.32 -13.95 -22.87
N ALA A 21 15.18 -13.54 -23.42
CA ALA A 21 14.58 -12.27 -23.11
C ALA A 21 14.59 -12.14 -21.59
N LYS A 22 15.29 -11.13 -21.07
CA LYS A 22 15.23 -10.77 -19.67
C LYS A 22 13.76 -10.47 -19.42
N ALA A 23 13.07 -11.33 -18.68
CA ALA A 23 11.70 -11.07 -18.29
C ALA A 23 11.71 -9.72 -17.57
N GLU A 24 11.04 -8.73 -18.15
CA GLU A 24 10.70 -7.52 -17.41
C GLU A 24 9.81 -7.97 -16.27
N GLU A 25 10.28 -7.76 -15.04
CA GLU A 25 9.43 -7.92 -13.87
C GLU A 25 8.26 -6.95 -14.06
N PRO A 26 7.02 -7.41 -13.79
CA PRO A 26 5.87 -6.53 -13.92
C PRO A 26 6.10 -5.30 -13.04
N ALA A 27 5.85 -4.11 -13.58
CA ALA A 27 5.96 -2.88 -12.81
C ALA A 27 5.12 -3.01 -11.53
N GLU A 28 5.76 -2.74 -10.39
CA GLU A 28 5.08 -2.77 -9.09
C GLU A 28 3.93 -1.76 -9.12
N LYS A 29 2.73 -2.23 -8.77
CA LYS A 29 1.58 -1.35 -8.65
C LYS A 29 1.72 -0.57 -7.35
N THR A 30 1.47 0.73 -7.43
CA THR A 30 1.48 1.61 -6.27
C THR A 30 0.17 2.35 -6.10
N TYR A 31 -0.12 2.72 -4.86
CA TYR A 31 -1.35 3.34 -4.42
C TYR A 31 -1.05 4.51 -3.49
N THR A 32 -1.94 5.50 -3.48
CA THR A 32 -1.80 6.67 -2.59
C THR A 32 -2.45 6.38 -1.24
N LEU A 33 -1.76 6.74 -0.16
CA LEU A 33 -2.31 6.81 1.19
C LEU A 33 -2.79 8.23 1.49
N THR A 34 -4.00 8.35 2.04
CA THR A 34 -4.59 9.62 2.47
C THR A 34 -4.92 9.57 3.95
N LEU A 35 -4.54 10.61 4.68
CA LEU A 35 -4.99 10.85 6.05
C LEU A 35 -6.15 11.85 6.01
N ALA A 36 -7.29 11.46 6.57
CA ALA A 36 -8.54 12.22 6.49
C ALA A 36 -9.24 12.30 7.86
N GLY A 37 -10.26 13.15 7.95
CA GLY A 37 -11.03 13.36 9.19
C GLY A 37 -10.58 14.60 9.97
N ASN A 38 -11.44 15.06 10.89
CA ASN A 38 -11.26 16.33 11.61
C ASN A 38 -10.09 16.30 12.61
N ALA A 39 -9.57 15.12 12.96
CA ALA A 39 -8.48 14.93 13.91
C ALA A 39 -7.23 14.30 13.28
N ALA A 40 -7.19 14.18 11.94
CA ALA A 40 -6.07 13.57 11.22
C ALA A 40 -4.72 14.28 11.43
N ALA A 41 -4.75 15.60 11.61
CA ALA A 41 -3.53 16.39 11.81
C ALA A 41 -2.94 16.27 13.23
N GLU A 42 -3.75 15.79 14.19
CA GLU A 42 -3.37 15.68 15.61
C GLU A 42 -2.81 14.29 15.94
N ALA A 43 -3.24 13.27 15.19
CA ALA A 43 -2.75 11.90 15.36
C ALA A 43 -1.46 11.65 14.58
N THR A 44 -0.66 10.72 15.09
CA THR A 44 0.58 10.26 14.46
C THR A 44 0.35 8.87 13.87
N VAL A 45 0.75 8.65 12.62
CA VAL A 45 0.53 7.36 11.92
C VAL A 45 1.87 6.75 11.53
N TYR A 46 2.04 5.46 11.81
CA TYR A 46 3.23 4.68 11.47
C TYR A 46 2.89 3.48 10.59
N ASN A 47 3.86 3.01 9.82
CA ASN A 47 3.80 1.73 9.09
C ASN A 47 4.40 0.56 9.91
N GLU A 48 4.47 -0.64 9.34
CA GLU A 48 5.10 -1.83 9.94
C GLU A 48 6.57 -1.67 10.33
N ALA A 49 7.30 -0.73 9.73
CA ALA A 49 8.68 -0.41 10.07
C ALA A 49 8.80 0.65 11.18
N TYR A 50 7.67 1.15 11.70
CA TYR A 50 7.61 2.31 12.60
C TYR A 50 8.14 3.61 11.96
N ASP A 51 8.07 3.71 10.63
CA ASP A 51 8.33 4.96 9.92
C ASP A 51 7.07 5.82 9.88
N LEU A 52 7.25 7.13 10.02
CA LEU A 52 6.15 8.09 10.02
C LEU A 52 5.49 8.16 8.64
N VAL A 53 4.21 7.82 8.61
CA VAL A 53 3.35 7.91 7.43
C VAL A 53 2.79 9.32 7.31
N LYS A 54 2.82 9.87 6.10
CA LYS A 54 2.33 11.20 5.77
C LYS A 54 1.21 11.13 4.75
N ASN A 55 0.36 12.15 4.77
CA ASN A 55 -0.68 12.30 3.77
C ASN A 55 -0.07 12.42 2.36
N GLY A 56 -0.51 11.58 1.43
CA GLY A 56 0.00 11.52 0.06
C GLY A 56 1.16 10.53 -0.14
N ASP A 57 1.57 9.79 0.89
CA ASP A 57 2.58 8.74 0.74
C ASP A 57 2.13 7.67 -0.26
N THR A 58 3.11 7.01 -0.86
CA THR A 58 2.89 5.96 -1.86
C THR A 58 3.18 4.61 -1.23
N LEU A 59 2.27 3.66 -1.44
CA LEU A 59 2.36 2.29 -0.96
C LEU A 59 2.44 1.35 -2.16
N GLU A 60 3.29 0.34 -2.08
CA GLU A 60 3.28 -0.78 -3.03
C GLU A 60 2.06 -1.70 -2.78
N GLU A 61 1.56 -2.36 -3.82
CA GLU A 61 0.57 -3.43 -3.69
C GLU A 61 1.13 -4.56 -2.82
N GLY A 62 0.43 -4.93 -1.75
CA GLY A 62 0.94 -5.92 -0.80
C GLY A 62 0.27 -5.85 0.56
N ASP A 63 0.81 -6.58 1.54
CA ASP A 63 0.34 -6.54 2.92
C ASP A 63 1.09 -5.45 3.69
N HIS A 64 0.34 -4.54 4.32
CA HIS A 64 0.88 -3.42 5.10
C HIS A 64 0.29 -3.41 6.51
N SER A 65 0.95 -2.75 7.45
CA SER A 65 0.36 -2.47 8.76
C SER A 65 0.37 -0.97 9.05
N PHE A 66 -0.67 -0.50 9.74
CA PHE A 66 -0.81 0.90 10.12
C PHE A 66 -1.11 1.02 11.60
N TYR A 67 -0.40 1.93 12.27
CA TYR A 67 -0.54 2.19 13.69
C TYR A 67 -0.81 3.68 13.89
N VAL A 68 -1.90 4.02 14.58
CA VAL A 68 -2.32 5.40 14.83
C VAL A 68 -2.24 5.69 16.33
N TYR A 69 -1.47 6.69 16.73
CA TYR A 69 -1.22 7.03 18.12
C TYR A 69 -1.48 8.51 18.44
N ASN A 70 -1.81 8.77 19.71
CA ASN A 70 -1.85 10.09 20.32
C ASN A 70 -0.52 10.38 21.06
N GLU A 71 0.58 10.52 20.32
CA GLU A 71 1.90 10.72 20.93
C GLU A 71 2.05 12.06 21.66
N ASN A 72 1.29 13.08 21.22
CA ASN A 72 1.35 14.42 21.78
C ASN A 72 0.38 14.62 22.96
N TYR A 73 -0.34 13.57 23.39
CA TYR A 73 -1.35 13.63 24.44
C TYR A 73 -2.38 14.74 24.21
N VAL A 74 -2.82 14.89 22.96
CA VAL A 74 -3.88 15.82 22.57
C VAL A 74 -5.17 15.41 23.26
N ASP A 75 -5.76 16.34 24.01
CA ASP A 75 -6.99 16.12 24.76
C ASP A 75 -8.16 15.78 23.83
N GLY A 76 -8.95 14.78 24.20
CA GLY A 76 -10.09 14.31 23.44
C GLY A 76 -9.74 13.32 22.32
N LEU A 77 -8.49 13.26 21.84
CA LEU A 77 -8.07 12.36 20.77
C LEU A 77 -8.15 10.89 21.17
N GLU A 78 -8.11 10.58 22.47
CA GLU A 78 -8.39 9.24 23.00
C GLU A 78 -9.80 8.75 22.65
N ASN A 79 -10.74 9.66 22.38
CA ASN A 79 -12.12 9.37 21.99
C ASN A 79 -12.32 9.35 20.47
N ALA A 80 -11.27 9.58 19.67
CA ALA A 80 -11.39 9.54 18.22
C ALA A 80 -11.67 8.12 17.72
N GLU A 81 -12.41 8.04 16.63
CA GLU A 81 -12.64 6.85 15.83
C GLU A 81 -11.69 6.85 14.63
N VAL A 82 -11.07 5.69 14.37
CA VAL A 82 -10.18 5.47 13.23
C VAL A 82 -10.80 4.44 12.31
N THR A 83 -11.02 4.83 11.06
CA THR A 83 -11.52 3.94 10.01
C THR A 83 -10.45 3.75 8.93
N LEU A 84 -10.21 2.50 8.53
CA LEU A 84 -9.31 2.17 7.43
C LEU A 84 -10.11 1.69 6.20
N THR A 85 -9.83 2.32 5.07
CA THR A 85 -10.45 2.02 3.77
C THR A 85 -9.37 1.68 2.74
N VAL A 86 -9.57 0.63 1.95
CA VAL A 86 -8.69 0.26 0.83
C VAL A 86 -9.55 0.13 -0.43
N GLY A 87 -9.15 0.83 -1.50
CA GLY A 87 -9.87 0.81 -2.77
C GLY A 87 -11.34 1.25 -2.67
N GLY A 88 -11.66 2.12 -1.70
CA GLY A 88 -13.02 2.59 -1.43
C GLY A 88 -13.88 1.65 -0.58
N LYS A 89 -13.33 0.52 -0.10
CA LYS A 89 -14.02 -0.37 0.84
C LYS A 89 -13.44 -0.24 2.24
N GLN A 90 -14.30 0.02 3.24
CA GLN A 90 -13.91 -0.05 4.64
C GLN A 90 -13.54 -1.49 5.01
N ILE A 91 -12.37 -1.65 5.62
CA ILE A 91 -11.81 -2.95 6.00
C ILE A 91 -11.54 -3.07 7.50
N GLY A 92 -11.46 -1.94 8.21
CA GLY A 92 -11.26 -1.92 9.65
C GLY A 92 -11.79 -0.63 10.27
N GLU A 93 -12.12 -0.73 11.56
CA GLU A 93 -12.58 0.40 12.39
C GLU A 93 -12.14 0.16 13.83
N VAL A 94 -11.60 1.20 14.46
CA VAL A 94 -11.28 1.26 15.88
C VAL A 94 -12.00 2.47 16.45
N LYS A 95 -13.02 2.23 17.27
CA LYS A 95 -13.94 3.28 17.77
C LYS A 95 -13.33 4.25 18.77
N THR A 96 -12.16 3.94 19.31
CA THR A 96 -11.55 4.71 20.39
C THR A 96 -10.05 4.44 20.37
N ILE A 97 -9.25 5.46 20.03
CA ILE A 97 -7.78 5.34 19.98
C ILE A 97 -7.21 5.05 21.38
N GLY A 98 -7.89 5.46 22.45
CA GLY A 98 -7.47 5.19 23.83
C GLY A 98 -5.99 5.54 24.10
N PHE A 99 -5.37 4.89 25.09
CA PHE A 99 -3.93 5.03 25.32
C PHE A 99 -3.08 4.09 24.45
N GLN A 100 -3.70 3.05 23.88
CA GLN A 100 -3.00 2.00 23.15
C GLN A 100 -2.88 2.25 21.64
N GLY A 101 -3.59 3.25 21.09
CA GLY A 101 -3.61 3.48 19.65
C GLY A 101 -4.66 2.64 18.91
N ALA A 102 -4.78 2.90 17.61
CA ALA A 102 -5.49 2.04 16.68
C ALA A 102 -4.49 1.30 15.80
N GLU A 103 -4.60 -0.03 15.74
CA GLU A 103 -3.67 -0.88 15.00
C GLU A 103 -4.42 -1.66 13.92
N PHE A 104 -3.90 -1.65 12.70
CA PHE A 104 -4.42 -2.37 11.55
C PHE A 104 -3.30 -3.19 10.95
N GLU A 105 -3.27 -4.49 11.22
CA GLU A 105 -2.17 -5.36 10.83
C GLU A 105 -2.53 -6.25 9.64
N ASN A 106 -1.53 -6.57 8.80
CA ASN A 106 -1.65 -7.49 7.65
C ASN A 106 -2.79 -7.10 6.69
N ILE A 107 -2.84 -5.82 6.35
CA ILE A 107 -3.82 -5.25 5.46
C ILE A 107 -3.40 -5.42 4.01
N ALA A 108 -4.17 -6.19 3.25
CA ALA A 108 -3.98 -6.31 1.80
C ALA A 108 -4.35 -4.99 1.09
N VAL A 109 -3.32 -4.23 0.69
CA VAL A 109 -3.42 -3.00 -0.08
C VAL A 109 -3.49 -3.33 -1.57
N THR A 110 -4.71 -3.34 -2.11
CA THR A 110 -4.99 -3.55 -3.55
C THR A 110 -5.61 -2.31 -4.21
N GLY A 111 -5.46 -1.14 -3.57
CA GLY A 111 -6.11 0.11 -3.93
C GLY A 111 -5.64 1.27 -3.04
N ASN A 112 -6.05 2.49 -3.37
CA ASN A 112 -5.77 3.67 -2.54
C ASN A 112 -6.24 3.45 -1.10
N VAL A 113 -5.40 3.85 -0.15
CA VAL A 113 -5.63 3.70 1.27
C VAL A 113 -6.12 5.03 1.83
N VAL A 114 -7.16 4.99 2.66
CA VAL A 114 -7.64 6.16 3.41
C VAL A 114 -7.74 5.77 4.88
N ILE A 115 -7.00 6.47 5.73
CA ILE A 115 -7.09 6.39 7.18
C ILE A 115 -7.85 7.63 7.64
N THR A 116 -9.09 7.43 8.07
CA THR A 116 -9.94 8.51 8.59
C THR A 116 -9.84 8.52 10.11
N ILE A 117 -9.46 9.65 10.69
CA ILE A 117 -9.36 9.86 12.15
C ILE A 117 -10.33 10.99 12.50
N ALA A 118 -11.40 10.64 13.20
CA ALA A 118 -12.48 11.56 13.50
C ALA A 118 -12.81 11.57 14.99
N LEU A 119 -12.81 12.76 15.60
CA LEU A 119 -13.47 12.96 16.88
C LEU A 119 -14.99 12.81 16.68
N PRO A 120 -15.71 12.17 17.61
CA PRO A 120 -17.17 12.12 17.57
C PRO A 120 -17.68 13.56 17.49
N GLU A 121 -18.61 13.83 16.57
CA GLU A 121 -19.29 15.12 16.59
C GLU A 121 -19.97 15.27 17.94
N GLU A 122 -19.66 16.34 18.68
CA GLU A 122 -20.37 16.63 19.91
C GLU A 122 -21.85 16.67 19.56
N SER A 123 -22.62 15.70 20.05
CA SER A 123 -24.06 15.72 19.89
C SER A 123 -24.55 17.00 20.56
N GLU A 124 -24.88 18.02 19.77
CA GLU A 124 -25.47 19.24 20.28
C GLU A 124 -26.67 18.84 21.14
N GLY A 125 -26.51 18.96 22.45
CA GLY A 125 -27.52 18.56 23.42
C GLY A 125 -28.80 19.34 23.16
N ASN A 126 -29.87 18.61 22.85
CA ASN A 126 -31.23 19.11 22.70
C ASN A 126 -31.95 19.14 24.05
#